data_AF-K4LFZ9-F1
#
_entry.id   AF-K4LFZ9-F1
#
_cell.length_a   1.000
_cell.length_b   1.000
_cell.length_c   1.000
_cell.angle_alpha   90.00
_cell.angle_beta   90.00
_cell.angle_gamma   90.00
#
_symmetry.space_group_name_H-M   'P 1'
#
loop_
_entity.id
_entity.type
_entity.pdbx_description
1 polymer ?
#
loop_
_entity_poly.entity_id
_entity_poly.type
_entity_poly.pdbx_seq_one_letter_code
_entity_poly.pdbx_strand_id
1 'polypeptide(L)'
;MQFGEKIRLLRKRAGISQKDFAEQLGITRRALVYYENGERFPREAGLIDKIAGFFNVSSDFLTDDSESIALTKEEIFLEEAKAEDKLRGKSEAKKFIETTKCLFAGGELSDEDKDALFEVLTEIYFDSKKKAKKYGVRKNKGSKNTPTD
;
A
#
# COMPACT_ATOMS: atom_id res chain seq x y z
N MET A 1 1.86 -3.45 14.79
CA MET A 1 2.63 -3.24 13.54
C MET A 1 4.10 -3.26 13.90
N GLN A 2 4.96 -3.95 13.16
CA GLN A 2 6.36 -4.09 13.57
C GLN A 2 7.17 -2.81 13.33
N PHE A 3 8.26 -2.62 14.08
CA PHE A 3 9.20 -1.50 13.96
C PHE A 3 9.57 -1.15 12.51
N GLY A 4 9.97 -2.16 11.72
CA GLY A 4 10.38 -1.98 10.32
C GLY A 4 9.26 -1.44 9.43
N GLU A 5 8.03 -1.95 9.63
CA GLU A 5 6.84 -1.53 8.89
C GLU A 5 6.50 -0.08 9.19
N LYS A 6 6.55 0.32 10.47
CA LYS A 6 6.29 1.70 10.90
C LYS A 6 7.25 2.69 10.25
N ILE A 7 8.55 2.40 10.27
CA ILE A 7 9.57 3.27 9.68
C ILE A 7 9.39 3.37 8.18
N ARG A 8 9.17 2.23 7.52
CA ARG A 8 8.94 2.19 6.07
C ARG A 8 7.75 3.05 5.68
N LEU A 9 6.67 2.98 6.45
CA LEU A 9 5.46 3.77 6.22
C LEU A 9 5.71 5.27 6.43
N LEU A 10 6.29 5.64 7.58
CA LEU A 10 6.63 7.04 7.89
C LEU A 10 7.55 7.65 6.83
N ARG A 11 8.59 6.91 6.40
CA ARG A 11 9.50 7.36 5.34
C ARG A 11 8.76 7.59 4.01
N LYS A 12 7.88 6.66 3.61
CA LYS A 12 7.08 6.81 2.38
C LYS A 12 6.17 8.03 2.45
N ARG A 13 5.52 8.28 3.59
CA ARG A 13 4.67 9.46 3.81
C ARG A 13 5.46 10.77 3.75
N ALA A 14 6.70 10.75 4.23
CA ALA A 14 7.61 11.89 4.11
C ALA A 14 8.17 12.09 2.68
N GLY A 15 7.92 11.15 1.74
CA GLY A 15 8.40 11.24 0.36
C GLY A 15 9.90 11.01 0.20
N ILE A 16 10.58 10.42 1.20
CA ILE A 16 12.05 10.31 1.23
C ILE A 16 12.49 8.95 0.70
N SER A 17 13.57 8.93 -0.10
CA SER A 17 14.14 7.68 -0.59
C SER A 17 14.86 6.90 0.52
N GLN A 18 14.99 5.58 0.36
CA GLN A 18 15.80 4.78 1.30
C GLN A 18 17.27 5.22 1.34
N LYS A 19 17.78 5.79 0.25
CA LYS A 19 19.16 6.26 0.19
C LYS A 19 19.30 7.51 1.07
N ASP A 20 18.48 8.52 0.82
CA ASP A 20 18.57 9.81 1.51
C ASP A 20 18.25 9.66 3.00
N PHE A 21 17.27 8.82 3.35
CA PHE A 21 16.96 8.57 4.76
C PHE A 21 18.10 7.86 5.49
N ALA A 22 18.75 6.88 4.84
CA ALA A 22 19.91 6.22 5.43
C ALA A 22 21.09 7.19 5.61
N GLU A 23 21.33 8.08 4.65
CA GLU A 23 22.36 9.13 4.73
C GLU A 23 22.09 10.07 5.91
N GLN A 24 20.84 10.52 6.11
CA GLN A 24 20.47 11.37 7.24
C GLN A 24 20.64 10.70 8.60
N LEU A 25 20.41 9.39 8.68
CA LEU A 25 20.61 8.60 9.89
C LEU A 25 22.09 8.22 10.13
N GLY A 26 22.97 8.43 9.15
CA GLY A 26 24.37 8.01 9.22
C GLY A 26 24.58 6.50 9.07
N ILE A 27 23.64 5.79 8.44
CA ILE A 27 23.71 4.33 8.23
C ILE A 27 23.81 3.98 6.74
N THR A 28 24.19 2.75 6.44
CA THR A 28 24.16 2.29 5.04
C THR A 28 22.72 2.10 4.56
N ARG A 29 22.44 2.37 3.28
CA ARG A 29 21.15 2.04 2.65
C ARG A 29 20.74 0.58 2.88
N ARG A 30 21.72 -0.34 2.85
CA ARG A 30 21.47 -1.77 3.09
C ARG A 30 21.01 -2.05 4.52
N ALA A 31 21.58 -1.36 5.52
CA ALA A 31 21.12 -1.46 6.90
C ALA A 31 19.66 -1.00 7.02
N LEU A 32 19.30 0.14 6.42
CA LEU A 32 17.91 0.61 6.41
C LEU A 32 16.96 -0.41 5.76
N VAL A 33 17.33 -1.02 4.63
CA VAL A 33 16.52 -2.07 4.00
C VAL A 33 16.29 -3.24 4.95
N TYR A 34 17.33 -3.70 5.65
CA TYR A 34 17.18 -4.76 6.64
C TYR A 34 16.25 -4.39 7.80
N TYR A 35 16.28 -3.13 8.24
CA TYR A 35 15.38 -2.65 9.28
C TYR A 35 13.94 -2.57 8.78
N GLU A 36 13.70 -1.97 7.61
CA GLU A 36 12.35 -1.85 7.03
C GLU A 36 11.70 -3.18 6.68
N ASN A 37 12.49 -4.22 6.41
CA ASN A 37 12.02 -5.57 6.14
C ASN A 37 11.85 -6.42 7.41
N GLY A 38 12.23 -5.91 8.59
CA GLY A 38 12.23 -6.67 9.85
C GLY A 38 13.31 -7.75 9.94
N GLU A 39 14.26 -7.78 8.99
CA GLU A 39 15.36 -8.76 8.97
C GLU A 39 16.41 -8.48 10.06
N ARG A 40 16.53 -7.22 10.49
CA ARG A 40 17.42 -6.79 11.58
C ARG A 40 16.75 -5.72 12.41
N PHE A 41 17.19 -5.59 13.65
CA PHE A 41 16.85 -4.49 14.52
C PHE A 41 18.09 -3.60 14.77
N PRO A 42 17.95 -2.27 14.85
CA PRO A 42 19.03 -1.36 15.23
C PRO A 42 19.77 -1.82 16.51
N ARG A 43 21.10 -1.87 16.45
CA ARG A 43 21.95 -2.17 17.62
C ARG A 43 22.72 -0.96 18.13
N GLU A 44 22.85 0.06 17.28
CA GLU A 44 23.52 1.30 17.63
C GLU A 44 22.65 2.09 18.61
N ALA A 45 23.24 2.47 19.74
CA ALA A 45 22.58 3.28 20.74
C ALA A 45 22.19 4.65 20.14
N GLY A 46 20.96 5.09 20.39
CA GLY A 46 20.44 6.36 19.91
C GLY A 46 19.97 6.38 18.45
N LEU A 47 20.13 5.31 17.66
CA LEU A 47 19.58 5.26 16.30
C LEU A 47 18.04 5.30 16.31
N ILE A 48 17.41 4.62 17.25
CA ILE A 48 15.95 4.66 17.43
C ILE A 48 15.50 6.08 17.78
N ASP A 49 16.20 6.76 18.69
CA ASP A 49 15.88 8.14 19.09
C ASP A 49 16.08 9.13 17.93
N LYS A 50 17.10 8.93 17.09
CA LYS A 50 17.28 9.72 15.85
C LYS A 50 16.12 9.53 14.89
N ILE A 51 15.66 8.30 14.68
CA ILE A 51 14.51 7.99 13.82
C ILE A 51 13.23 8.59 14.40
N ALA A 52 13.02 8.45 15.71
CA ALA A 52 11.88 8.98 16.43
C ALA A 52 11.84 10.52 16.32
N GLY A 53 12.96 11.18 16.58
CA GLY A 53 13.12 12.63 16.43
C GLY A 53 12.91 13.11 15.00
N PHE A 54 13.37 12.35 14.00
CA PHE A 54 13.16 12.68 12.59
C PHE A 54 11.66 12.73 12.21
N PHE A 55 10.89 11.77 12.70
CA PHE A 55 9.45 11.69 12.42
C PHE A 55 8.56 12.39 13.46
N ASN A 56 9.17 13.03 14.48
CA ASN A 56 8.48 13.65 15.61
C ASN A 56 7.49 12.69 16.31
N VAL A 57 7.94 11.46 16.55
CA VAL A 57 7.22 10.43 17.31
C VAL A 57 8.06 9.99 18.51
N SER A 58 7.49 9.23 19.45
CA SER A 58 8.28 8.65 20.54
C SER A 58 9.02 7.38 20.10
N SER A 59 10.17 7.11 20.72
CA SER A 59 10.90 5.85 20.54
C SER A 59 10.03 4.65 20.93
N ASP A 60 9.27 4.78 22.03
CA ASP A 60 8.32 3.76 22.49
C ASP A 60 7.29 3.41 21.42
N PHE A 61 6.73 4.43 20.74
CA PHE A 61 5.78 4.21 19.65
C PHE A 61 6.41 3.41 18.50
N LEU A 62 7.68 3.64 18.16
CA LEU A 62 8.35 2.86 17.12
C LEU A 62 8.55 1.40 17.53
N THR A 63 8.86 1.16 18.81
CA THR A 63 9.22 -0.18 19.32
C THR A 63 8.05 -1.00 19.87
N ASP A 64 6.90 -0.38 20.14
CA ASP A 64 5.74 -1.07 20.69
C ASP A 64 4.89 -1.72 19.59
N ASP A 65 5.01 -3.03 19.41
CA ASP A 65 4.28 -3.76 18.37
C ASP A 65 2.74 -3.71 18.51
N SER A 66 2.20 -3.32 19.68
CA SER A 66 0.76 -3.12 19.89
C SER A 66 0.25 -1.82 19.24
N GLU A 67 1.12 -0.83 19.07
CA GLU A 67 0.80 0.43 18.41
C GLU A 67 0.77 0.28 16.88
N SER A 68 -0.14 1.01 16.24
CA SER A 68 -0.32 0.95 14.79
C SER A 68 -0.65 2.31 14.19
N ILE A 69 -0.12 2.55 12.99
CA ILE A 69 -0.43 3.73 12.20
C ILE A 69 -1.69 3.42 11.37
N ALA A 70 -2.71 4.27 11.48
CA ALA A 70 -3.89 4.19 10.62
C ALA A 70 -3.47 4.38 9.14
N LEU A 71 -3.74 3.38 8.31
CA LEU A 71 -3.45 3.41 6.88
C LEU A 71 -4.57 4.11 6.11
N THR A 72 -4.21 4.84 5.07
CA THR A 72 -5.19 5.35 4.11
C THR A 72 -5.72 4.21 3.24
N LYS A 73 -6.90 4.38 2.62
CA LYS A 73 -7.45 3.39 1.67
C LYS A 73 -6.48 3.09 0.52
N GLU A 74 -5.74 4.09 0.08
CA GLU A 74 -4.72 3.94 -0.94
C GLU A 74 -3.53 3.09 -0.44
N GLU A 75 -3.03 3.36 0.76
CA GLU A 75 -1.93 2.59 1.35
C GLU A 75 -2.32 1.12 1.55
N ILE A 76 -3.55 0.86 2.00
CA ILE A 76 -4.11 -0.50 2.11
C ILE A 76 -4.10 -1.17 0.73
N PHE A 77 -4.66 -0.51 -0.29
CA PHE A 77 -4.71 -1.02 -1.65
C PHE A 77 -3.31 -1.37 -2.21
N LEU A 78 -2.32 -0.50 -1.97
CA LEU A 78 -0.95 -0.70 -2.46
C LEU A 78 -0.17 -1.79 -1.70
N GLU A 79 -0.51 -2.07 -0.44
CA GLU A 79 0.12 -3.14 0.36
C GLU A 79 -0.53 -4.51 0.10
N GLU A 80 -1.87 -4.61 0.04
CA GLU A 80 -2.59 -5.85 -0.29
C GLU A 80 -2.26 -6.34 -1.71
N ALA A 81 -2.02 -5.41 -2.61
CA ALA A 81 -1.48 -5.66 -3.93
C ALA A 81 -0.08 -6.31 -3.91
N LYS A 82 0.55 -6.65 -2.79
CA LYS A 82 1.77 -7.51 -2.78
C LYS A 82 1.47 -8.98 -2.51
N ALA A 83 0.35 -9.31 -1.87
CA ALA A 83 0.03 -10.66 -1.41
C ALA A 83 -0.58 -11.56 -2.52
N GLU A 84 -1.30 -10.99 -3.49
CA GLU A 84 -1.88 -11.77 -4.60
C GLU A 84 -1.05 -11.63 -5.88
N ASP A 85 -0.48 -12.71 -6.39
CA ASP A 85 0.44 -12.77 -7.52
C ASP A 85 -0.17 -12.45 -8.90
N LYS A 86 -0.78 -11.26 -9.05
CA LYS A 86 -1.25 -10.69 -10.32
C LYS A 86 -0.40 -9.47 -10.69
N LEU A 87 0.87 -9.74 -11.00
CA LEU A 87 1.94 -8.75 -11.24
C LEU A 87 1.63 -7.67 -12.31
N ARG A 88 0.73 -7.93 -13.26
CA ARG A 88 0.45 -7.00 -14.39
C ARG A 88 -0.52 -5.86 -14.05
N GLY A 89 -1.63 -6.13 -13.38
CA GLY A 89 -2.62 -5.09 -13.06
C GLY A 89 -2.15 -4.06 -12.02
N LYS A 90 -1.12 -4.40 -11.23
CA LYS A 90 -0.65 -3.60 -10.09
C LYS A 90 0.13 -2.35 -10.49
N SER A 91 1.01 -2.46 -11.49
CA SER A 91 1.74 -1.29 -11.98
C SER A 91 0.82 -0.32 -12.71
N GLU A 92 -0.20 -0.84 -13.40
CA GLU A 92 -1.18 -0.02 -14.12
C GLU A 92 -2.11 0.69 -13.13
N ALA A 93 -2.62 -0.03 -12.12
CA ALA A 93 -3.44 0.57 -11.07
C ALA A 93 -2.69 1.66 -10.29
N LYS A 94 -1.41 1.44 -9.94
CA LYS A 94 -0.60 2.46 -9.28
C LYS A 94 -0.43 3.71 -10.16
N LYS A 95 -0.05 3.53 -11.43
CA LYS A 95 0.08 4.65 -12.37
C LYS A 95 -1.25 5.41 -12.52
N PHE A 96 -2.36 4.68 -12.64
CA PHE A 96 -3.69 5.27 -12.73
C PHE A 96 -4.04 6.13 -11.51
N ILE A 97 -3.75 5.66 -10.29
CA ILE A 97 -3.97 6.42 -9.05
C ILE A 97 -3.13 7.70 -9.05
N GLU A 98 -1.85 7.62 -9.39
CA GLU A 98 -0.96 8.79 -9.45
C GLU A 98 -1.42 9.81 -10.51
N THR A 99 -1.73 9.35 -11.72
CA THR A 99 -2.28 10.23 -12.78
C THR A 99 -3.57 10.90 -12.33
N THR A 100 -4.48 10.13 -11.72
CA THR A 100 -5.76 10.63 -11.23
C THR A 100 -5.57 11.68 -10.12
N LYS A 101 -4.62 11.46 -9.20
CA LYS A 101 -4.26 12.46 -8.18
C LYS A 101 -3.78 13.76 -8.81
N CYS A 102 -2.90 13.68 -9.81
CA CYS A 102 -2.39 14.86 -10.49
C CYS A 102 -3.52 15.63 -11.18
N LEU A 103 -4.45 14.95 -11.87
CA LEU A 103 -5.60 15.57 -12.51
C LEU A 103 -6.50 16.30 -11.50
N PHE A 104 -6.74 15.70 -10.34
CA PHE A 104 -7.56 16.32 -9.30
C PHE A 104 -6.87 17.46 -8.55
N ALA A 105 -5.55 17.36 -8.30
CA ALA A 105 -4.78 18.33 -7.53
C ALA A 105 -4.23 19.51 -8.37
N GLY A 106 -4.02 19.32 -9.67
CA GLY A 106 -3.36 20.27 -10.57
C GLY A 106 -4.20 21.49 -10.96
N GLY A 107 -5.47 21.57 -10.52
CA GLY A 107 -6.36 22.68 -10.87
C GLY A 107 -6.73 22.76 -12.36
N GLU A 108 -6.42 21.71 -13.13
CA GLU A 108 -6.70 21.62 -14.57
C GLU A 108 -8.17 21.29 -14.88
N LEU A 109 -8.91 20.77 -13.89
CA LEU A 109 -10.32 20.43 -13.99
C LEU A 109 -11.14 21.32 -13.06
N SER A 110 -12.28 21.80 -13.55
CA SER A 110 -13.29 22.43 -12.69
C SER A 110 -13.94 21.37 -11.79
N ASP A 111 -14.62 21.81 -10.72
CA ASP A 111 -15.29 20.85 -9.82
C ASP A 111 -16.39 20.06 -10.57
N GLU A 112 -17.07 20.67 -11.54
CA GLU A 112 -18.02 19.98 -12.42
C GLU A 112 -17.34 18.91 -13.28
N ASP A 113 -16.18 19.20 -13.87
CA ASP A 113 -15.43 18.23 -14.68
C ASP A 113 -14.89 17.07 -13.83
N LYS A 114 -14.53 17.34 -12.56
CA LYS A 114 -14.12 16.30 -11.60
C LYS A 114 -15.29 15.36 -11.28
N ASP A 115 -16.48 15.90 -11.06
CA ASP A 115 -17.69 15.11 -10.80
C ASP A 115 -18.06 14.26 -12.02
N ALA A 116 -18.02 14.84 -13.23
CA ALA A 116 -18.28 14.12 -14.47
C ALA A 116 -17.27 12.97 -14.70
N LEU A 117 -15.98 13.22 -14.46
CA LEU A 117 -14.96 12.17 -14.52
C LEU A 117 -15.24 11.04 -13.52
N PHE A 118 -15.62 11.38 -12.28
CA PHE A 118 -15.93 10.40 -11.26
C PHE A 118 -17.17 9.55 -11.61
N GLU A 119 -18.20 10.17 -12.19
CA GLU A 119 -19.40 9.47 -12.65
C GLU A 119 -19.06 8.44 -13.74
N VAL A 120 -18.31 8.83 -14.77
CA VAL A 120 -17.87 7.95 -15.86
C VAL A 120 -17.04 6.77 -15.33
N LEU A 121 -16.09 7.03 -14.42
CA LEU A 121 -15.28 5.97 -13.80
C LEU A 121 -16.14 4.98 -13.01
N THR A 122 -17.13 5.49 -12.28
CA THR A 122 -18.05 4.70 -11.47
C THR A 122 -18.93 3.81 -12.35
N GLU A 123 -19.43 4.35 -13.45
CA GLU A 123 -20.21 3.60 -14.45
C GLU A 123 -19.39 2.45 -15.04
N ILE A 124 -18.16 2.73 -15.51
CA ILE A 124 -17.25 1.71 -16.06
C ILE A 124 -17.01 0.57 -15.05
N TYR A 125 -16.82 0.88 -13.77
CA TYR A 125 -16.65 -0.11 -12.71
C TYR A 125 -17.90 -0.99 -12.54
N PHE A 126 -19.07 -0.38 -12.38
CA PHE A 126 -20.31 -1.13 -12.13
C PHE A 126 -20.72 -1.96 -13.34
N ASP A 127 -20.53 -1.46 -14.55
CA ASP A 127 -20.78 -2.21 -15.78
C ASP A 127 -19.87 -3.42 -15.92
N SER A 128 -18.59 -3.26 -15.60
CA SER A 128 -17.63 -4.36 -15.56
C SER A 128 -18.05 -5.43 -14.53
N LYS A 129 -18.53 -5.00 -13.35
CA LYS A 129 -19.00 -5.90 -12.27
C LYS A 129 -20.31 -6.61 -12.63
N LYS A 130 -21.27 -5.94 -13.28
CA LYS A 130 -22.52 -6.53 -13.77
C LYS A 130 -22.25 -7.56 -14.86
N LYS A 131 -21.36 -7.26 -15.81
CA LYS A 131 -20.92 -8.21 -16.85
C LYS A 131 -20.23 -9.43 -16.23
N ALA A 132 -19.34 -9.24 -15.25
CA ALA A 132 -18.72 -10.34 -14.52
C ALA A 132 -19.74 -11.24 -13.78
N LYS A 133 -20.79 -10.67 -13.17
CA LYS A 133 -21.90 -11.44 -12.58
C LYS A 133 -22.73 -12.21 -13.64
N LYS A 134 -22.96 -11.62 -14.81
CA LYS A 134 -23.74 -12.23 -15.91
C LYS A 134 -23.03 -13.44 -16.55
N TYR A 135 -21.71 -13.43 -16.61
CA TYR A 135 -20.89 -14.52 -17.19
C TYR A 135 -20.21 -15.43 -16.14
N GLY A 136 -20.34 -15.14 -14.84
CA GLY A 136 -19.62 -15.81 -13.75
C GLY A 136 -20.30 -17.04 -13.12
N VAL A 137 -21.40 -17.56 -13.69
CA VAL A 137 -22.08 -18.77 -13.16
C VAL A 137 -22.03 -19.93 -14.15
N ARG A 138 -20.94 -20.69 -14.11
CA ARG A 138 -20.92 -22.13 -14.41
C ARG A 138 -19.90 -22.81 -13.48
N LYS A 139 -20.30 -23.08 -12.23
CA LYS A 139 -19.67 -24.13 -11.42
C LYS A 139 -20.32 -25.46 -11.79
N ASN A 140 -19.49 -26.42 -12.21
CA ASN A 140 -19.84 -27.80 -12.55
C ASN A 140 -20.80 -28.43 -11.54
N LYS A 141 -21.98 -28.86 -12.00
CA LYS A 141 -22.74 -29.96 -11.39
C LYS A 141 -22.60 -31.17 -12.32
N GLY A 142 -21.69 -32.08 -11.99
CA GLY A 142 -21.65 -33.46 -12.48
C GLY A 142 -21.27 -34.31 -11.27
N SER A 143 -22.24 -34.92 -10.58
CA SER A 143 -22.87 -36.20 -10.87
C SER A 143 -22.38 -37.19 -9.81
N LYS A 144 -23.30 -37.50 -8.88
CA LYS A 144 -23.20 -38.64 -7.97
C LYS A 144 -23.18 -39.91 -8.82
N ASN A 145 -22.28 -40.83 -8.52
CA ASN A 145 -22.53 -42.27 -8.70
C ASN A 145 -21.99 -42.99 -7.47
N THR A 146 -22.92 -43.43 -6.63
CA THR A 146 -22.71 -44.45 -5.60
C THR A 146 -22.60 -45.82 -6.28
N PRO A 147 -21.63 -46.66 -5.91
CA PRO A 147 -21.77 -48.10 -6.07
C PRO A 147 -22.43 -48.67 -4.81
N THR A 148 -23.58 -49.28 -5.03
CA THR A 148 -24.15 -50.34 -4.18
C THR A 148 -23.18 -51.52 -4.13
N ASP A 149 -22.97 -52.07 -2.94
CA ASP A 149 -23.04 -53.51 -2.65
C ASP A 149 -23.39 -53.69 -1.17
#